data_AF-A0A2D8FA73-F1
#
_entry.id   AF-A0A2D8FA73-F1
#
_cell.length_a   1.000
_cell.length_b   1.000
_cell.length_c   1.000
_cell.angle_alpha   90.00
_cell.angle_beta   90.00
_cell.angle_gamma   90.00
#
_symmetry.space_group_name_H-M   'P 1'
#
loop_
_entity.id
_entity.type
_entity.pdbx_description
1 polymer ?
#
loop_
_entity_poly.entity_id
_entity_poly.type
_entity_poly.pdbx_seq_one_letter_code
_entity_poly.pdbx_strand_id
1 'polypeptide(L)'
;EFTVWDAAEISDVMLGERTIPVNTDRVRHQWKGDWNHFNNGPGGLFGVYTTNDAHHMFIPNGTTTLEAYFTPTEYELDTGQVGALQLRIDMGEDGTNDEGVGTRESDTWIYTLDVDPADWGTWTEFDVEGQAVTVWGAVQDSEFFESSVPYTVDVVLTLDLSEPRDIAFDQRPGSYSDLDPTSPSSGYTSEMDGRLTFTRGVFDQAAVAALADGLIEEAISEEEVGFFGALVDLIITYTGSSFVALMLVILLALGVSTLVRNARIDTPILLKSDDPLDAVLED
;
A
#
# COMPACT_ATOMS: atom_id res chain seq x y z
N GLU A 1 13.33 32.01 -0.04
CA GLU A 1 12.65 31.36 -1.18
C GLU A 1 12.75 29.86 -0.93
N PHE A 2 11.68 29.09 -1.15
CA PHE A 2 11.70 27.64 -0.96
C PHE A 2 11.58 27.00 -2.33
N THR A 3 12.53 26.14 -2.69
CA THR A 3 12.43 25.30 -3.88
C THR A 3 11.43 24.20 -3.56
N VAL A 4 10.26 24.25 -4.20
CA VAL A 4 9.28 23.16 -4.17
C VAL A 4 9.62 22.26 -5.34
N TRP A 5 10.09 21.06 -5.03
CA TRP A 5 10.38 20.03 -6.02
C TRP A 5 9.10 19.27 -6.35
N ASP A 6 8.79 19.12 -7.63
CA ASP A 6 7.69 18.27 -8.06
C ASP A 6 8.12 16.80 -7.93
N ALA A 7 7.49 16.08 -7.01
CA ALA A 7 7.78 14.67 -6.77
C ALA A 7 7.45 13.79 -7.99
N ALA A 8 6.50 14.21 -8.83
CA ALA A 8 6.16 13.49 -10.06
C ALA A 8 7.30 13.61 -11.09
N GLU A 9 7.79 14.83 -11.32
CA GLU A 9 8.90 15.09 -12.25
C GLU A 9 10.18 14.34 -11.84
N ILE A 10 10.49 14.30 -10.54
CA ILE A 10 11.63 13.55 -10.01
C ILE A 10 11.44 12.03 -10.17
N SER A 11 10.23 11.51 -9.95
CA SER A 11 9.93 10.08 -10.13
C SER A 11 10.16 9.62 -11.56
N ASP A 12 9.75 10.42 -12.56
CA ASP A 12 9.88 10.08 -13.99
C ASP A 12 11.35 9.91 -14.42
N VAL A 13 12.27 10.66 -13.83
CA VAL A 13 13.72 10.54 -14.09
C VAL A 13 14.32 9.26 -13.50
N MET A 14 13.72 8.73 -12.42
CA MET A 14 14.21 7.55 -11.69
C MET A 14 13.56 6.24 -12.15
N LEU A 15 12.48 6.29 -12.94
CA LEU A 15 11.77 5.12 -13.42
C LEU A 15 12.27 4.69 -14.81
N GLY A 16 12.75 3.46 -14.92
CA GLY A 16 13.02 2.80 -16.19
C GLY A 16 12.01 1.68 -16.45
N GLU A 17 11.62 1.45 -17.69
CA GLU A 17 10.76 0.32 -18.03
C GLU A 17 11.53 -0.99 -18.02
N ARG A 18 10.95 -2.02 -17.40
CA ARG A 18 11.47 -3.39 -17.43
C ARG A 18 10.35 -4.36 -17.73
N THR A 19 10.65 -5.30 -18.62
CA THR A 19 9.80 -6.46 -18.91
C THR A 19 10.30 -7.68 -18.15
N ILE A 20 9.45 -8.26 -17.32
CA ILE A 20 9.76 -9.41 -16.46
C ILE A 20 8.88 -10.59 -16.87
N PRO A 21 9.44 -11.71 -17.35
CA PRO A 21 8.66 -12.91 -17.63
C PRO A 21 8.27 -13.61 -16.33
N VAL A 22 7.06 -14.18 -16.29
CA VAL A 22 6.56 -14.96 -15.17
C VAL A 22 5.99 -16.30 -15.66
N ASN A 23 6.07 -17.32 -14.82
CA ASN A 23 5.65 -18.68 -15.15
C ASN A 23 4.31 -19.00 -14.48
N THR A 24 3.28 -18.27 -14.90
CA THR A 24 1.90 -18.47 -14.47
C THR A 24 0.97 -17.87 -15.52
N ASP A 25 -0.26 -18.37 -15.56
CA ASP A 25 -1.39 -17.81 -16.31
C ASP A 25 -2.35 -17.03 -15.40
N ARG A 26 -2.04 -16.90 -14.11
CA ARG A 26 -2.90 -16.21 -13.15
C ARG A 26 -2.23 -15.01 -12.50
N VAL A 27 -3.00 -13.94 -12.38
CA VAL A 27 -2.62 -12.73 -11.64
C VAL A 27 -3.66 -12.43 -10.58
N ARG A 28 -3.23 -11.80 -9.50
CA ARG A 28 -4.03 -11.60 -8.29
C ARG A 28 -3.94 -10.15 -7.86
N HIS A 29 -5.04 -9.63 -7.35
CA HIS A 29 -5.09 -8.38 -6.62
C HIS A 29 -5.87 -8.60 -5.32
N GLN A 30 -5.32 -8.15 -4.20
CA GLN A 30 -5.93 -8.34 -2.89
C GLN A 30 -5.86 -7.06 -2.09
N TRP A 31 -6.94 -6.74 -1.39
CA TRP A 31 -6.98 -5.65 -0.44
C TRP A 31 -7.82 -5.98 0.79
N LYS A 32 -7.70 -5.11 1.79
CA LYS A 32 -8.52 -5.09 2.98
C LYS A 32 -9.19 -3.73 3.02
N GLY A 33 -10.44 -3.71 3.44
CA GLY A 33 -11.18 -2.47 3.62
C GLY A 33 -12.11 -2.56 4.82
N ASP A 34 -12.69 -1.42 5.16
CA ASP A 34 -13.65 -1.30 6.25
C ASP A 34 -14.92 -0.64 5.69
N TRP A 35 -16.01 -1.40 5.68
CA TRP A 35 -17.31 -0.86 5.29
C TRP A 35 -17.87 -0.06 6.47
N ASN A 36 -18.14 1.23 6.26
CA ASN A 36 -18.52 2.14 7.34
C ASN A 36 -19.90 2.76 7.13
N HIS A 37 -20.66 2.87 8.22
CA HIS A 37 -21.97 3.50 8.28
C HIS A 37 -22.03 4.59 9.36
N PHE A 38 -22.30 5.83 8.95
CA PHE A 38 -22.40 6.98 9.85
C PHE A 38 -23.85 7.27 10.27
N ASN A 39 -24.12 7.26 11.58
CA ASN A 39 -25.32 7.86 12.15
C ASN A 39 -25.04 9.34 12.50
N ASN A 40 -25.80 10.28 11.91
CA ASN A 40 -25.58 11.72 12.11
C ASN A 40 -26.78 12.37 12.84
N GLY A 41 -26.73 12.34 14.18
CA GLY A 41 -27.52 13.21 15.05
C GLY A 41 -28.76 12.59 15.72
N PRO A 42 -29.45 13.36 16.61
CA PRO A 42 -30.45 12.86 17.58
C PRO A 42 -31.74 12.23 17.01
N GLY A 43 -31.86 12.10 15.68
CA GLY A 43 -32.97 11.43 14.99
C GLY A 43 -32.52 10.43 13.92
N GLY A 44 -31.22 10.13 13.85
CA GLY A 44 -30.54 9.45 12.75
C GLY A 44 -30.42 7.92 12.85
N LEU A 45 -31.27 7.25 13.64
CA LEU A 45 -31.36 5.77 13.65
C LEU A 45 -31.56 5.14 12.25
N PHE A 46 -31.82 5.97 11.22
CA PHE A 46 -32.00 5.62 9.81
C PHE A 46 -31.29 6.61 8.84
N GLY A 47 -30.28 7.36 9.28
CA GLY A 47 -29.51 8.26 8.40
C GLY A 47 -28.56 7.47 7.49
N VAL A 48 -28.59 7.71 6.17
CA VAL A 48 -27.86 6.89 5.18
C VAL A 48 -26.69 7.67 4.62
N TYR A 49 -25.49 7.39 5.11
CA TYR A 49 -24.24 7.65 4.38
C TYR A 49 -23.42 6.37 4.36
N THR A 50 -23.24 5.80 3.16
CA THR A 50 -22.24 4.79 2.87
C THR A 50 -20.98 5.53 2.42
N THR A 51 -19.82 5.15 2.95
CA THR A 51 -18.56 5.55 2.32
C THR A 51 -18.45 4.82 1.00
N ASN A 52 -18.28 5.57 -0.10
CA ASN A 52 -17.88 4.97 -1.37
C ASN A 52 -16.41 4.53 -1.21
N ASP A 53 -16.19 3.23 -1.14
CA ASP A 53 -14.89 2.58 -1.02
C ASP A 53 -14.61 1.74 -2.28
N ALA A 54 -14.91 2.33 -3.45
CA ALA A 54 -14.70 1.68 -4.73
C ALA A 54 -13.22 1.43 -5.00
N HIS A 55 -12.89 0.18 -5.31
CA HIS A 55 -11.58 -0.26 -5.75
C HIS A 55 -11.60 -0.52 -7.26
N HIS A 56 -10.52 -0.16 -7.96
CA HIS A 56 -10.41 -0.39 -9.40
C HIS A 56 -9.25 -1.31 -9.73
N MET A 57 -9.51 -2.25 -10.64
CA MET A 57 -8.53 -3.19 -11.13
C MET A 57 -8.52 -3.21 -12.65
N PHE A 58 -7.34 -3.25 -13.24
CA PHE A 58 -7.20 -3.35 -14.69
C PHE A 58 -7.41 -4.79 -15.17
N ILE A 59 -8.10 -4.98 -16.31
CA ILE A 59 -8.30 -6.29 -16.94
C ILE A 59 -7.31 -6.47 -18.10
N PRO A 60 -6.26 -7.30 -17.97
CA PRO A 60 -5.31 -7.51 -19.04
C PRO A 60 -5.90 -8.23 -20.25
N ASN A 61 -5.35 -7.95 -21.42
CA ASN A 61 -5.68 -8.66 -22.65
C ASN A 61 -5.46 -10.17 -22.51
N GLY A 62 -6.43 -10.96 -22.99
CA GLY A 62 -6.40 -12.42 -22.89
C GLY A 62 -6.98 -12.96 -21.59
N THR A 63 -7.50 -12.13 -20.68
CA THR A 63 -8.22 -12.61 -19.49
C THR A 63 -9.47 -13.38 -19.92
N THR A 64 -9.67 -14.59 -19.39
CA THR A 64 -10.81 -15.45 -19.69
C THR A 64 -11.79 -15.56 -18.53
N THR A 65 -11.29 -15.43 -17.30
CA THR A 65 -12.10 -15.59 -16.09
C THR A 65 -11.62 -14.65 -15.00
N LEU A 66 -12.58 -14.05 -14.29
CA LEU A 66 -12.39 -13.29 -13.07
C LEU A 66 -13.05 -14.04 -11.91
N GLU A 67 -12.27 -14.39 -10.89
CA GLU A 67 -12.75 -14.98 -9.65
C GLU A 67 -12.52 -14.00 -8.51
N ALA A 68 -13.57 -13.59 -7.80
CA ALA A 68 -13.45 -12.73 -6.63
C ALA A 68 -13.96 -13.43 -5.37
N TYR A 69 -13.18 -13.34 -4.30
CA TYR A 69 -13.49 -13.88 -2.98
C TYR A 69 -13.65 -12.72 -2.02
N PHE A 70 -14.84 -12.60 -1.44
CA PHE A 70 -15.18 -11.54 -0.50
C PHE A 70 -15.51 -12.12 0.86
N THR A 71 -14.74 -11.73 1.88
CA THR A 71 -14.89 -12.23 3.25
C THR A 71 -15.15 -11.06 4.19
N PRO A 72 -16.44 -10.71 4.44
CA PRO A 72 -16.83 -9.74 5.45
C PRO A 72 -16.87 -10.35 6.86
N THR A 73 -16.51 -9.56 7.87
CA THR A 73 -16.67 -9.94 9.29
C THR A 73 -18.11 -9.66 9.73
N GLU A 74 -19.06 -10.44 9.22
CA GLU A 74 -20.51 -10.21 9.38
C GLU A 74 -21.00 -10.24 10.83
N TYR A 75 -20.26 -10.86 11.75
CA TYR A 75 -20.64 -10.94 13.15
C TYR A 75 -19.46 -10.65 14.09
N GLU A 76 -19.64 -9.66 14.96
CA GLU A 76 -18.68 -9.33 16.02
C GLU A 76 -19.41 -9.32 17.38
N LEU A 77 -19.04 -10.27 18.24
CA LEU A 77 -19.71 -10.51 19.52
C LEU A 77 -19.43 -9.42 20.54
N ASP A 78 -18.21 -8.89 20.53
CA ASP A 78 -17.75 -7.92 21.51
C ASP A 78 -18.46 -6.56 21.34
N THR A 79 -18.81 -6.21 20.10
CA THR A 79 -19.55 -4.97 19.76
C THR A 79 -21.04 -5.22 19.51
N GLY A 80 -21.46 -6.48 19.42
CA GLY A 80 -22.84 -6.87 19.10
C GLY A 80 -23.24 -6.40 17.70
N GLN A 81 -22.30 -6.49 16.76
CA GLN A 81 -22.48 -6.04 15.38
C GLN A 81 -22.92 -7.20 14.49
N VAL A 82 -23.89 -6.92 13.62
CA VAL A 82 -24.34 -7.84 12.56
C VAL A 82 -24.38 -7.07 11.25
N GLY A 83 -23.66 -7.54 10.24
CA GLY A 83 -23.63 -7.01 8.88
C GLY A 83 -24.08 -8.04 7.85
N ALA A 84 -24.75 -7.58 6.80
CA ALA A 84 -24.99 -8.35 5.58
C ALA A 84 -24.42 -7.52 4.43
N LEU A 85 -23.24 -7.91 3.96
CA LEU A 85 -22.51 -7.24 2.90
C LEU A 85 -22.39 -8.13 1.66
N GLN A 86 -22.29 -7.51 0.49
CA GLN A 86 -22.04 -8.14 -0.79
C GLN A 86 -21.07 -7.27 -1.59
N LEU A 87 -20.30 -7.91 -2.49
CA LEU A 87 -19.46 -7.24 -3.45
C LEU A 87 -20.29 -6.94 -4.72
N ARG A 88 -20.25 -5.70 -5.18
CA ARG A 88 -20.67 -5.27 -6.51
C ARG A 88 -19.45 -5.29 -7.42
N ILE A 89 -19.57 -5.88 -8.60
CA ILE A 89 -18.52 -5.90 -9.61
C ILE A 89 -19.09 -5.30 -10.89
N ASP A 90 -18.46 -4.23 -11.37
CA ASP A 90 -18.81 -3.50 -12.59
C ASP A 90 -17.59 -3.54 -13.53
N MET A 91 -17.62 -4.48 -14.46
CA MET A 91 -16.58 -4.71 -15.45
C MET A 91 -16.78 -3.76 -16.63
N GLY A 92 -15.75 -2.96 -16.93
CA GLY A 92 -15.85 -1.93 -17.95
C GLY A 92 -16.44 -0.60 -17.47
N GLU A 93 -16.79 -0.48 -16.18
CA GLU A 93 -17.32 0.72 -15.53
C GLU A 93 -18.57 1.28 -16.26
N ASP A 94 -19.48 0.40 -16.68
CA ASP A 94 -20.69 0.77 -17.40
C ASP A 94 -21.88 1.11 -16.48
N GLY A 95 -21.68 0.96 -15.16
CA GLY A 95 -22.64 1.22 -14.11
C GLY A 95 -23.59 0.04 -13.85
N THR A 96 -23.36 -1.11 -14.48
CA THR A 96 -24.12 -2.33 -14.23
C THR A 96 -23.36 -3.26 -13.29
N ASN A 97 -24.09 -4.13 -12.60
CA ASN A 97 -23.49 -5.16 -11.75
C ASN A 97 -23.46 -6.46 -12.55
N ASP A 98 -22.29 -6.85 -13.01
CA ASP A 98 -22.08 -7.99 -13.93
C ASP A 98 -22.18 -9.35 -13.25
N GLU A 99 -22.07 -9.36 -11.92
CA GLU A 99 -22.00 -10.60 -11.12
C GLU A 99 -23.39 -11.10 -10.71
N GLY A 100 -24.27 -10.18 -10.29
CA GLY A 100 -25.53 -10.55 -9.65
C GLY A 100 -25.32 -10.93 -8.17
N VAL A 101 -25.64 -12.18 -7.79
CA VAL A 101 -25.56 -12.66 -6.39
C VAL A 101 -24.58 -13.82 -6.30
N GLY A 102 -23.44 -13.59 -5.65
CA GLY A 102 -22.38 -14.57 -5.47
C GLY A 102 -22.78 -15.82 -4.71
N THR A 103 -21.97 -16.86 -4.83
CA THR A 103 -22.17 -18.13 -4.11
C THR A 103 -21.47 -18.08 -2.76
N ARG A 104 -22.21 -18.35 -1.67
CA ARG A 104 -21.64 -18.33 -0.32
C ARG A 104 -21.08 -19.68 0.08
N GLU A 105 -19.79 -19.70 0.44
CA GLU A 105 -19.12 -20.82 1.09
C GLU A 105 -18.61 -20.41 2.48
N SER A 106 -19.28 -20.88 3.53
CA SER A 106 -19.05 -20.45 4.92
C SER A 106 -19.20 -18.93 5.08
N ASP A 107 -18.10 -18.22 5.31
CA ASP A 107 -18.06 -16.77 5.53
C ASP A 107 -17.50 -16.00 4.33
N THR A 108 -17.27 -16.70 3.21
CA THR A 108 -16.75 -16.12 1.98
C THR A 108 -17.80 -16.19 0.87
N TRP A 109 -18.02 -15.07 0.22
CA TRP A 109 -18.76 -14.97 -1.03
C TRP A 109 -17.80 -15.16 -2.19
N ILE A 110 -18.15 -16.06 -3.09
CA ILE A 110 -17.37 -16.42 -4.27
C ILE A 110 -18.14 -15.95 -5.50
N TYR A 111 -17.43 -15.20 -6.32
CA TYR A 111 -17.90 -14.58 -7.54
C TYR A 111 -17.08 -15.10 -8.72
N THR A 112 -17.73 -15.49 -9.81
CA THR A 112 -17.04 -16.05 -10.98
C THR A 112 -17.68 -15.53 -12.26
N LEU A 113 -16.93 -14.71 -12.99
CA LEU A 113 -17.36 -14.09 -14.22
C LEU A 113 -16.49 -14.58 -15.38
N ASP A 114 -17.16 -14.90 -16.49
CA ASP A 114 -16.48 -15.03 -17.78
C ASP A 114 -16.12 -13.63 -18.28
N VAL A 115 -14.89 -13.45 -18.76
CA VAL A 115 -14.40 -12.16 -19.27
C VAL A 115 -14.34 -12.22 -20.78
N ASP A 116 -15.08 -11.33 -21.44
CA ASP A 116 -15.11 -11.28 -22.89
C ASP A 116 -14.00 -10.36 -23.43
N PRO A 117 -13.57 -10.54 -24.70
CA PRO A 117 -12.59 -9.65 -25.32
C PRO A 117 -13.01 -8.17 -25.40
N ALA A 118 -14.28 -7.87 -25.18
CA ALA A 118 -14.80 -6.50 -25.10
C ALA A 118 -14.38 -5.79 -23.81
N ASP A 119 -14.09 -6.55 -22.75
CA ASP A 119 -13.73 -6.06 -21.42
C ASP A 119 -12.21 -5.95 -21.23
N TRP A 120 -11.44 -6.40 -22.21
CA TRP A 120 -9.99 -6.31 -22.15
C TRP A 120 -9.51 -4.87 -22.28
N GLY A 121 -8.49 -4.52 -21.49
CA GLY A 121 -7.92 -3.18 -21.49
C GLY A 121 -8.80 -2.13 -20.81
N THR A 122 -9.86 -2.55 -20.12
CA THR A 122 -10.72 -1.67 -19.31
C THR A 122 -10.43 -1.85 -17.82
N TRP A 123 -11.07 -1.02 -17.02
CA TRP A 123 -11.04 -1.10 -15.57
C TRP A 123 -12.32 -1.79 -15.09
N THR A 124 -12.20 -2.56 -14.02
CA THR A 124 -13.31 -3.12 -13.27
C THR A 124 -13.40 -2.40 -11.93
N GLU A 125 -14.59 -1.90 -11.60
CA GLU A 125 -14.91 -1.32 -10.30
C GLU A 125 -15.47 -2.40 -9.37
N PHE A 126 -14.96 -2.41 -8.14
CA PHE A 126 -15.40 -3.25 -7.05
C PHE A 126 -15.91 -2.34 -5.93
N ASP A 127 -17.16 -2.51 -5.53
CA ASP A 127 -17.75 -1.74 -4.43
C ASP A 127 -18.41 -2.69 -3.42
N VAL A 128 -18.45 -2.29 -2.15
CA VAL A 128 -19.05 -3.11 -1.09
C VAL A 128 -20.38 -2.50 -0.68
N GLU A 129 -21.44 -3.23 -0.97
CA GLU A 129 -22.81 -2.82 -0.67
C GLU A 129 -23.39 -3.67 0.45
N GLY A 130 -24.27 -3.08 1.26
CA GLY A 130 -24.97 -3.83 2.30
C GLY A 130 -25.48 -2.96 3.43
N GLN A 131 -25.78 -3.63 4.55
CA GLN A 131 -26.27 -3.00 5.78
C GLN A 131 -25.63 -3.66 6.99
N ALA A 132 -25.30 -2.87 8.01
CA ALA A 132 -24.90 -3.39 9.31
C ALA A 132 -25.59 -2.65 10.46
N VAL A 133 -25.74 -3.35 11.58
CA VAL A 133 -26.33 -2.84 12.81
C VAL A 133 -25.41 -3.17 13.97
N THR A 134 -25.06 -2.16 14.78
CA THR A 134 -24.25 -2.33 15.99
C THR A 134 -25.11 -2.07 17.22
N VAL A 135 -25.30 -3.08 18.08
CA VAL A 135 -26.24 -3.00 19.21
C VAL A 135 -25.64 -2.33 20.45
N TRP A 136 -24.38 -2.61 20.80
CA TRP A 136 -23.81 -2.10 22.05
C TRP A 136 -23.30 -0.66 21.96
N GLY A 137 -22.89 -0.19 20.78
CA GLY A 137 -22.51 1.20 20.53
C GLY A 137 -23.70 2.18 20.67
N ALA A 138 -24.89 1.77 20.23
CA ALA A 138 -26.10 2.59 20.29
C ALA A 138 -26.60 2.91 21.71
N VAL A 139 -26.17 2.13 22.72
CA VAL A 139 -26.58 2.32 24.13
C VAL A 139 -25.66 3.28 24.87
N GLN A 140 -24.42 3.46 24.41
CA GLN A 140 -23.40 4.25 25.10
C GLN A 140 -23.30 5.69 24.56
N ASP A 141 -23.43 5.87 23.25
CA ASP A 141 -23.47 7.20 22.62
C ASP A 141 -24.24 7.12 21.28
N SER A 142 -25.55 7.34 21.33
CA SER A 142 -26.43 7.20 20.15
C SER A 142 -26.22 8.29 19.08
N GLU A 143 -25.46 9.35 19.39
CA GLU A 143 -25.31 10.52 18.52
C GLU A 143 -24.08 10.42 17.59
N PHE A 144 -23.08 9.59 17.93
CA PHE A 144 -21.81 9.50 17.19
C PHE A 144 -21.25 8.06 17.06
N PHE A 145 -22.10 7.03 16.96
CA PHE A 145 -21.60 5.67 16.71
C PHE A 145 -21.56 5.33 15.22
N GLU A 146 -20.51 4.60 14.84
CA GLU A 146 -20.23 4.13 13.48
C GLU A 146 -20.32 2.59 13.48
N SER A 147 -21.09 2.02 12.54
CA SER A 147 -21.02 0.57 12.30
C SER A 147 -19.92 0.36 11.28
N SER A 148 -18.91 -0.42 11.63
CA SER A 148 -17.73 -0.66 10.79
C SER A 148 -17.53 -2.16 10.64
N VAL A 149 -17.71 -2.69 9.43
CA VAL A 149 -17.53 -4.10 9.12
C VAL A 149 -16.24 -4.27 8.32
N PRO A 150 -15.18 -4.82 8.93
CA PRO A 150 -13.95 -5.14 8.21
C PRO A 150 -14.19 -6.25 7.21
N TYR A 151 -13.56 -6.13 6.05
CA TYR A 151 -13.67 -7.11 4.99
C TYR A 151 -12.33 -7.30 4.25
N THR A 152 -12.21 -8.45 3.58
CA THR A 152 -11.11 -8.70 2.64
C THR A 152 -11.67 -9.09 1.28
N VAL A 153 -11.07 -8.56 0.22
CA VAL A 153 -11.36 -8.97 -1.16
C VAL A 153 -10.09 -9.52 -1.78
N ASP A 154 -10.22 -10.66 -2.44
CA ASP A 154 -9.18 -11.30 -3.22
C ASP A 154 -9.70 -11.59 -4.63
N VAL A 155 -9.09 -10.99 -5.65
CA VAL A 155 -9.48 -11.16 -7.05
C VAL A 155 -8.36 -11.87 -7.77
N VAL A 156 -8.71 -12.92 -8.51
CA VAL A 156 -7.81 -13.69 -9.36
C VAL A 156 -8.30 -13.69 -10.80
N LEU A 157 -7.45 -13.25 -11.71
CA LEU A 157 -7.67 -13.37 -13.15
C LEU A 157 -6.94 -14.58 -13.68
N THR A 158 -7.57 -15.30 -14.60
CA THR A 158 -6.93 -16.33 -15.41
C THR A 158 -6.83 -15.84 -16.85
N LEU A 159 -5.64 -15.97 -17.44
CA LEU A 159 -5.33 -15.51 -18.80
C LEU A 159 -5.12 -16.69 -19.76
N ASP A 160 -5.59 -16.55 -20.99
CA ASP A 160 -5.23 -17.43 -22.10
C ASP A 160 -3.83 -17.09 -22.65
N LEU A 161 -2.91 -18.04 -22.44
CA LEU A 161 -1.52 -17.99 -22.91
C LEU A 161 -1.29 -18.83 -24.20
N SER A 162 -2.34 -19.08 -24.99
CA SER A 162 -2.23 -19.67 -26.33
C SER A 162 -1.24 -18.88 -27.22
N GLU A 163 -1.15 -17.57 -27.00
CA GLU A 163 -0.15 -16.65 -27.54
C GLU A 163 0.52 -15.82 -26.42
N PRO A 164 1.72 -15.25 -26.63
CA PRO A 164 2.38 -14.42 -25.63
C PRO A 164 1.52 -13.20 -25.23
N ARG A 165 1.47 -12.91 -23.92
CA ARG A 165 0.71 -11.81 -23.33
C ARG A 165 1.64 -10.92 -22.52
N ASP A 166 1.47 -9.60 -22.69
CA ASP A 166 2.15 -8.61 -21.88
C ASP A 166 1.12 -7.83 -21.05
N ILE A 167 1.38 -7.73 -19.76
CA ILE A 167 0.62 -6.90 -18.83
C ILE A 167 1.37 -5.59 -18.68
N ALA A 168 0.84 -4.56 -19.32
CA ALA A 168 1.32 -3.19 -19.28
C ALA A 168 0.10 -2.26 -19.24
N PHE A 169 0.01 -1.43 -18.22
CA PHE A 169 -1.08 -0.46 -18.07
C PHE A 169 -0.61 0.76 -17.29
N ASP A 170 -1.18 1.91 -17.63
CA ASP A 170 -0.98 3.14 -16.87
C ASP A 170 -1.81 3.09 -15.60
N GLN A 171 -1.21 3.40 -14.46
CA GLN A 171 -1.93 3.49 -13.20
C GLN A 171 -2.94 4.64 -13.25
N ARG A 172 -4.18 4.37 -12.84
CA ARG A 172 -5.21 5.39 -12.76
C ARG A 172 -4.93 6.35 -11.58
N PRO A 173 -4.99 7.68 -11.77
CA PRO A 173 -4.86 8.62 -10.66
C PRO A 173 -5.98 8.41 -9.62
N GLY A 174 -5.59 8.13 -8.37
CA GLY A 174 -6.53 7.93 -7.27
C GLY A 174 -7.01 6.48 -7.08
N SER A 175 -6.63 5.55 -7.96
CA SER A 175 -6.86 4.12 -7.78
C SER A 175 -5.52 3.38 -7.77
N TYR A 176 -5.46 2.23 -7.12
CA TYR A 176 -4.26 1.39 -7.09
C TYR A 176 -4.63 0.00 -7.57
N SER A 177 -4.07 -0.43 -8.71
CA SER A 177 -4.16 -1.82 -9.15
C SER A 177 -2.77 -2.43 -9.14
N ASP A 178 -2.58 -3.43 -8.27
CA ASP A 178 -1.36 -4.21 -8.18
C ASP A 178 -1.67 -5.63 -8.61
N LEU A 179 -1.37 -5.93 -9.87
CA LEU A 179 -1.52 -7.27 -10.42
C LEU A 179 -0.25 -8.05 -10.13
N ASP A 180 -0.36 -8.97 -9.18
CA ASP A 180 0.73 -9.85 -8.78
C ASP A 180 0.59 -11.24 -9.40
N PRO A 181 1.66 -11.84 -9.93
CA PRO A 181 1.64 -13.25 -10.34
C PRO A 181 1.26 -14.15 -9.17
N THR A 182 0.35 -15.09 -9.39
CA THR A 182 -0.06 -16.07 -8.37
C THR A 182 0.13 -17.51 -8.87
N SER A 183 -0.22 -18.50 -8.04
CA SER A 183 -0.15 -19.92 -8.38
C SER A 183 -0.86 -20.20 -9.71
N PRO A 184 -0.22 -20.94 -10.64
CA PRO A 184 -0.82 -21.25 -11.94
C PRO A 184 -2.15 -21.99 -11.83
N SER A 185 -3.00 -21.84 -12.85
CA SER A 185 -4.24 -22.59 -12.98
C SER A 185 -3.96 -24.09 -13.20
N SER A 186 -5.00 -24.91 -13.06
CA SER A 186 -4.93 -26.34 -13.40
C SER A 186 -4.72 -26.59 -14.90
N GLY A 187 -5.01 -25.61 -15.76
CA GLY A 187 -4.79 -25.66 -17.21
C GLY A 187 -3.39 -25.26 -17.64
N TYR A 188 -2.59 -24.66 -16.76
CA TYR A 188 -1.23 -24.22 -17.05
C TYR A 188 -0.30 -25.41 -17.32
N THR A 189 0.57 -25.28 -18.31
CA THR A 189 1.62 -26.27 -18.62
C THR A 189 2.97 -25.59 -18.80
N SER A 190 4.06 -26.35 -18.66
CA SER A 190 5.42 -25.83 -18.84
C SER A 190 5.71 -25.30 -20.26
N GLU A 191 4.87 -25.61 -21.25
CA GLU A 191 4.97 -25.02 -22.59
C GLU A 191 4.56 -23.53 -22.63
N MET A 192 3.91 -23.06 -21.56
CA MET A 192 3.48 -21.67 -21.37
C MET A 192 4.50 -20.83 -20.59
N ASP A 193 5.60 -21.43 -20.13
CA ASP A 193 6.65 -20.71 -19.39
C ASP A 193 7.19 -19.52 -20.18
N GLY A 194 7.27 -18.37 -19.52
CA GLY A 194 7.73 -17.11 -20.10
C GLY A 194 6.78 -16.48 -21.14
N ARG A 195 5.57 -17.01 -21.34
CA ARG A 195 4.58 -16.40 -22.24
C ARG A 195 3.83 -15.22 -21.64
N LEU A 196 3.77 -15.13 -20.31
CA LEU A 196 3.24 -13.96 -19.61
C LEU A 196 4.40 -13.05 -19.19
N THR A 197 4.34 -11.80 -19.58
CA THR A 197 5.31 -10.77 -19.18
C THR A 197 4.62 -9.61 -18.48
N PHE A 198 5.36 -8.95 -17.59
CA PHE A 198 4.95 -7.69 -16.99
C PHE A 198 5.90 -6.59 -17.43
N THR A 199 5.38 -5.57 -18.09
CA THR A 199 6.12 -4.34 -18.38
C THR A 199 5.66 -3.27 -17.40
N ARG A 200 6.55 -2.88 -16.47
CA ARG A 200 6.28 -1.89 -15.43
C ARG A 200 7.45 -0.93 -15.25
N GLY A 201 7.18 0.26 -14.74
CA GLY A 201 8.20 1.19 -14.27
C GLY A 201 8.94 0.59 -13.06
N VAL A 202 10.26 0.48 -13.16
CA VAL A 202 11.14 0.00 -12.10
C VAL A 202 12.16 1.08 -11.80
N PHE A 203 12.37 1.36 -10.51
CA PHE A 203 13.39 2.32 -10.11
C PHE A 203 14.78 1.89 -10.61
N ASP A 204 15.40 2.73 -11.44
CA ASP A 204 16.79 2.57 -11.84
C ASP A 204 17.68 3.11 -10.73
N GLN A 205 18.29 2.20 -9.96
CA GLN A 205 19.18 2.54 -8.86
C GLN A 205 20.36 3.42 -9.30
N ALA A 206 20.81 3.31 -10.55
CA ALA A 206 21.89 4.15 -11.06
C ALA A 206 21.39 5.58 -11.33
N ALA A 207 20.17 5.73 -11.85
CA ALA A 207 19.54 7.04 -12.06
C ALA A 207 19.23 7.74 -10.72
N VAL A 208 18.73 6.98 -9.73
CA VAL A 208 18.51 7.47 -8.35
C VAL A 208 19.82 7.98 -7.74
N ALA A 209 20.90 7.20 -7.85
CA ALA A 209 22.21 7.59 -7.33
C ALA A 209 22.77 8.83 -8.04
N ALA A 210 22.64 8.90 -9.36
CA ALA A 210 23.09 10.05 -10.15
C ALA A 210 22.29 11.33 -9.80
N LEU A 211 20.98 11.23 -9.59
CA LEU A 211 20.15 12.35 -9.14
C LEU A 211 20.56 12.80 -7.74
N ALA A 212 20.77 11.86 -6.82
CA ALA A 212 21.24 12.16 -5.46
C ALA A 212 22.59 12.88 -5.48
N ASP A 213 23.54 12.41 -6.29
CA ASP A 213 24.85 13.05 -6.45
C ASP A 213 24.74 14.46 -7.05
N GLY A 214 23.88 14.66 -8.05
CA GLY A 214 23.62 15.98 -8.65
C GLY A 214 22.99 16.98 -7.66
N LEU A 215 22.02 16.54 -6.86
CA LEU A 215 21.42 17.38 -5.81
C LEU A 215 22.42 17.73 -4.71
N ILE A 216 23.33 16.81 -4.38
CA ILE A 216 24.42 17.06 -3.43
C ILE A 216 25.41 18.09 -4.01
N GLU A 217 25.77 17.97 -5.29
CA GLU A 217 26.69 18.90 -5.97
C GLU A 217 26.08 20.30 -6.09
N GLU A 218 24.78 20.41 -6.43
CA GLU A 218 24.04 21.68 -6.47
C GLU A 218 24.01 22.35 -5.09
N ALA A 219 23.66 21.60 -4.03
CA ALA A 219 23.63 22.09 -2.65
C ALA A 219 25.01 22.54 -2.15
N ILE A 220 26.10 21.94 -2.62
CA ILE A 220 27.48 22.34 -2.27
C ILE A 220 27.93 23.54 -3.12
N SER A 221 27.40 23.70 -4.33
CA SER A 221 27.77 24.79 -5.24
C SER A 221 27.16 26.15 -4.88
N GLU A 222 26.05 26.17 -4.13
CA GLU A 222 25.38 27.42 -3.71
C GLU A 222 25.88 28.01 -2.38
N GLU A 223 26.77 27.32 -1.63
CA GLU A 223 27.38 27.90 -0.42
C GLU A 223 28.60 28.79 -0.78
N GLU A 224 28.34 30.00 -1.26
CA GLU A 224 29.29 31.10 -1.13
C GLU A 224 29.38 31.46 0.37
N VAL A 225 30.28 30.77 1.07
CA VAL A 225 30.52 30.78 2.53
C VAL A 225 29.56 29.90 3.33
N GLY A 226 29.80 28.59 3.28
CA GLY A 226 29.12 27.64 4.16
C GLY A 226 29.33 27.89 5.65
N PHE A 227 28.55 27.24 6.51
CA PHE A 227 28.57 27.44 7.98
C PHE A 227 29.99 27.49 8.56
N PHE A 228 30.88 26.60 8.11
CA PHE A 228 32.28 26.56 8.55
C PHE A 228 33.12 27.71 7.98
N GLY A 229 32.85 28.16 6.75
CA GLY A 229 33.46 29.36 6.18
C GLY A 229 33.06 30.62 6.96
N ALA A 230 31.79 30.76 7.31
CA ALA A 230 31.28 31.88 8.10
C ALA A 230 31.82 31.86 9.53
N LEU A 231 31.99 30.67 10.10
CA LEU A 231 32.65 30.47 11.39
C LEU A 231 34.12 30.89 11.35
N VAL A 232 34.86 30.49 10.31
CA VAL A 232 36.27 30.86 10.12
C VAL A 232 36.42 32.37 9.94
N ASP A 233 35.56 32.99 9.16
CA ASP A 233 35.60 34.44 8.91
C ASP A 233 35.26 35.26 10.18
N LEU A 234 34.32 34.77 11.00
CA LEU A 234 34.03 35.31 12.33
C LEU A 234 35.23 35.22 13.29
N ILE A 235 35.96 34.09 13.25
CA ILE A 235 37.16 33.86 14.07
C ILE A 235 38.31 34.79 13.64
N ILE A 236 38.47 35.02 12.33
CA ILE A 236 39.50 35.91 11.78
C ILE A 236 39.16 37.38 12.08
N THR A 237 37.89 37.77 11.96
CA THR A 237 37.44 39.16 12.11
C THR A 237 37.46 39.63 13.58
N TYR A 238 37.10 38.75 14.52
CA TYR A 238 37.06 39.06 15.94
C TYR A 238 38.15 38.31 16.70
N THR A 239 39.40 38.69 16.47
CA THR A 239 40.57 38.12 17.15
C THR A 239 40.61 38.54 18.63
N GLY A 240 40.31 37.58 19.51
CA GLY A 240 40.48 37.71 20.96
C GLY A 240 39.38 37.02 21.76
N SER A 241 38.19 37.61 21.82
CA SER A 241 37.07 37.11 22.65
C SER A 241 36.33 35.92 22.02
N SER A 242 36.19 35.90 20.69
CA SER A 242 35.45 34.87 19.96
C SER A 242 36.15 33.52 19.97
N PHE A 243 37.49 33.50 19.92
CA PHE A 243 38.29 32.28 20.01
C PHE A 243 38.13 31.59 21.37
N VAL A 244 38.11 32.37 22.46
CA VAL A 244 37.93 31.84 23.82
C VAL A 244 36.54 31.24 24.01
N ALA A 245 35.50 31.91 23.49
CA ALA A 245 34.13 31.38 23.53
C ALA A 245 33.99 30.07 22.74
N LEU A 246 34.58 29.99 21.54
CA LEU A 246 34.57 28.77 20.72
C LEU A 246 35.30 27.60 21.40
N MET A 247 36.47 27.86 22.01
CA MET A 247 37.21 26.86 22.79
C MET A 247 36.36 26.31 23.94
N LEU A 248 35.58 27.18 24.60
CA LEU A 248 34.70 26.80 25.70
C LEU A 248 33.54 25.91 25.22
N VAL A 249 32.94 26.23 24.06
CA VAL A 249 31.89 25.41 23.43
C VAL A 249 32.43 24.04 23.01
N ILE A 250 33.63 23.98 22.41
CA ILE A 250 34.28 22.71 22.03
C ILE A 250 34.61 21.87 23.27
N LEU A 251 35.08 22.47 24.36
CA LEU A 251 35.35 21.77 25.62
C LEU A 251 34.07 21.22 26.26
N LEU A 252 32.96 21.97 26.20
CA LEU A 252 31.65 21.48 26.65
C LEU A 252 31.16 20.32 25.78
N ALA A 253 31.29 20.40 24.46
CA ALA A 253 30.91 19.33 23.55
C ALA A 253 31.75 18.04 23.75
N LEU A 254 33.07 18.17 23.97
CA LEU A 254 33.94 17.03 24.30
C LEU A 254 33.62 16.43 25.67
N GLY A 255 33.25 17.27 26.65
CA GLY A 255 32.77 16.82 27.97
C GLY A 255 31.46 16.03 27.88
N VAL A 256 30.51 16.48 27.04
CA VAL A 256 29.26 15.75 26.80
C VAL A 256 29.52 14.45 26.03
N SER A 257 30.40 14.46 25.03
CA SER A 257 30.74 13.27 24.25
C SER A 257 31.41 12.18 25.09
N THR A 258 32.24 12.54 26.08
CA THR A 258 32.88 11.56 26.99
C THR A 258 31.89 10.99 28.00
N LEU A 259 30.93 11.78 28.48
CA LEU A 259 29.83 11.28 29.32
C LEU A 259 28.92 10.31 28.54
N VAL A 260 28.55 10.64 27.30
CA VAL A 260 27.73 9.78 26.43
C VAL A 260 28.46 8.50 26.03
N ARG A 261 29.78 8.57 25.76
CA ARG A 261 30.58 7.38 25.45
C ARG A 261 30.70 6.43 26.65
N ASN A 262 30.84 6.96 27.86
CA ASN A 262 30.89 6.13 29.07
C ASN A 262 29.52 5.55 29.48
N ALA A 263 28.42 6.09 28.94
CA ALA A 263 27.06 5.58 29.15
C ALA A 263 26.62 4.56 28.08
N ARG A 264 27.44 4.32 27.05
CA ARG A 264 27.15 3.29 26.04
C ARG A 264 27.47 1.90 26.59
N ILE A 265 26.47 1.02 26.56
CA ILE A 265 26.66 -0.42 26.71
C ILE A 265 27.23 -0.91 25.38
N ASP A 266 28.54 -1.16 25.32
CA ASP A 266 29.29 -1.55 24.12
C ASP A 266 29.11 -3.03 23.70
N THR A 267 28.08 -3.72 24.18
CA THR A 267 27.72 -5.06 23.71
C THR A 267 26.37 -5.04 23.01
N PRO A 268 26.28 -5.47 21.74
CA PRO A 268 24.99 -5.62 21.07
C PRO A 268 24.13 -6.62 21.86
N ILE A 269 22.87 -6.26 22.11
CA ILE A 269 21.88 -7.21 22.62
C ILE A 269 21.56 -8.16 21.46
N LEU A 270 22.24 -9.31 21.44
CA LEU A 270 21.90 -10.43 20.56
C LEU A 270 20.65 -11.09 21.14
N LEU A 271 19.52 -10.99 20.42
CA LEU A 271 18.37 -11.86 20.67
C LEU A 271 18.81 -13.28 20.35
N LYS A 272 19.08 -14.09 21.38
CA LYS A 272 19.26 -15.54 21.21
C LYS A 272 17.90 -16.15 20.84
N SER A 273 17.78 -16.60 19.60
CA SER A 273 16.84 -17.65 19.25
C SER A 273 17.47 -18.98 19.64
N ASP A 274 17.13 -19.53 20.80
CA ASP A 274 17.29 -20.95 21.14
C ASP A 274 16.51 -21.22 22.43
N ASP A 275 15.23 -21.57 22.27
CA ASP A 275 14.63 -22.82 22.76
C ASP A 275 13.14 -22.85 22.36
N PRO A 276 12.60 -23.99 21.86
CA PRO A 276 11.18 -24.15 21.62
C PRO A 276 10.43 -24.13 22.96
N LEU A 277 9.42 -23.27 23.06
CA LEU A 277 8.43 -23.31 24.14
C LEU A 277 7.56 -24.56 23.95
N ASP A 278 8.04 -25.71 24.43
CA ASP A 278 7.19 -26.85 24.73
C ASP A 278 6.28 -26.45 25.90
N ALA A 279 5.04 -26.13 25.58
CA ALA A 279 3.99 -26.01 26.58
C ALA A 279 3.66 -27.42 27.10
N VAL A 280 4.28 -27.79 28.23
CA VAL A 280 3.83 -28.93 29.03
C VAL A 280 2.48 -28.54 29.65
N LEU A 281 1.42 -29.21 29.21
CA LEU A 281 0.14 -29.23 29.91
C LEU A 281 0.34 -30.10 31.15
N GLU A 282 0.24 -29.51 32.34
CA GLU A 282 0.06 -30.29 33.57
C GLU A 282 -1.38 -30.80 33.64
N ASP A 283 -1.53 -32.10 33.95
CA ASP A 283 -2.78 -32.86 34.11
C ASP A 283 -3.76 -32.24 35.14
#